data_AF-A0AAW4MTZ2-F1
#
_entry.id   AF-A0AAW4MTZ2-F1
#
_cell.length_a   1.000
_cell.length_b   1.000
_cell.length_c   1.000
_cell.angle_alpha   90.00
_cell.angle_beta   90.00
_cell.angle_gamma   90.00
#
_symmetry.space_group_name_H-M   'P 1'
#
loop_
_entity.id
_entity.type
_entity.pdbx_description
1 polymer ?
#
loop_
_entity_poly.entity_id
_entity_poly.type
_entity_poly.pdbx_seq_one_letter_code
_entity_poly.pdbx_strand_id
1 'polypeptide(L)'
;LHESGRKFMSSSQFRVWLNNEYLPSHPEYSWIKEAYSKSVTQAVNNGQTAFENFFNHKSAFPKFKKKGRSDVKMYFVRNNPKDCLCERHRIKIPSLGWVRIKEKGYIPTTKDGYVIKSGHVSIKADRYYVSVLIEIPDRRTANNSSKGIGIDLGLKDFAIVSNGKTYKNINKSAKLKKLEKKLIREQRSLSRKYENLKKG
;
A
#
# COMPACT_ATOMS: atom_id res chain seq x y z
N LEU A 1 -22.87 -20.69 12.71
CA LEU A 1 -21.45 -20.62 12.26
C LEU A 1 -20.57 -21.62 13.03
N HIS A 2 -20.53 -21.52 14.36
CA HIS A 2 -19.78 -22.47 15.19
C HIS A 2 -20.32 -23.91 15.06
N GLU A 3 -21.64 -24.06 15.05
CA GLU A 3 -22.34 -25.35 14.89
C GLU A 3 -22.13 -26.01 13.51
N SER A 4 -21.72 -25.25 12.50
CA SER A 4 -21.43 -25.77 11.14
C SER A 4 -19.93 -26.01 10.91
N GLY A 5 -19.11 -26.04 11.97
CA GLY A 5 -17.64 -26.22 11.88
C GLY A 5 -16.88 -25.05 11.25
N ARG A 6 -17.53 -23.89 11.04
CA ARG A 6 -16.90 -22.70 10.44
C ARG A 6 -16.39 -21.77 11.53
N LYS A 7 -15.09 -21.45 11.49
CA LYS A 7 -14.42 -20.61 12.50
C LYS A 7 -14.85 -19.14 12.46
N PHE A 8 -15.17 -18.60 11.29
CA PHE A 8 -15.65 -17.23 11.10
C PHE A 8 -16.37 -17.08 9.75
N MET A 9 -17.02 -15.93 9.53
CA MET A 9 -17.77 -15.62 8.31
C MET A 9 -16.85 -15.15 7.17
N SER A 10 -17.07 -15.61 5.94
CA SER A 10 -16.30 -15.11 4.79
C SER A 10 -16.66 -13.65 4.47
N SER A 11 -15.76 -12.92 3.81
CA SER A 11 -15.96 -11.52 3.41
C SER A 11 -17.20 -11.34 2.55
N SER A 12 -17.52 -12.32 1.70
CA SER A 12 -18.71 -12.30 0.86
C SER A 12 -19.97 -12.36 1.74
N GLN A 13 -20.05 -13.36 2.63
CA GLN A 13 -21.17 -13.52 3.55
C GLN A 13 -21.32 -12.32 4.48
N PHE A 14 -20.21 -11.78 5.01
CA PHE A 14 -20.21 -10.63 5.90
C PHE A 14 -20.74 -9.38 5.21
N ARG A 15 -20.40 -9.15 3.94
CA ARG A 15 -20.93 -8.01 3.19
C ARG A 15 -22.42 -8.13 2.93
N VAL A 16 -22.94 -9.34 2.69
CA VAL A 16 -24.39 -9.56 2.54
C VAL A 16 -25.10 -9.24 3.84
N TRP A 17 -24.64 -9.84 4.94
CA TRP A 17 -25.16 -9.58 6.29
C TRP A 17 -25.10 -8.09 6.66
N LEU A 18 -23.95 -7.44 6.44
CA LEU A 18 -23.76 -6.02 6.74
C LEU A 18 -24.79 -5.15 6.01
N ASN A 19 -25.02 -5.39 4.72
CA ASN A 19 -25.88 -4.52 3.92
C ASN A 19 -27.38 -4.80 4.10
N ASN A 20 -27.76 -6.05 4.31
CA ASN A 20 -29.15 -6.49 4.28
C ASN A 20 -29.76 -6.67 5.68
N GLU A 21 -28.94 -6.89 6.70
CA GLU A 21 -29.42 -7.17 8.07
C GLU A 21 -28.94 -6.11 9.07
N TYR A 22 -27.62 -5.85 9.11
CA TYR A 22 -27.04 -4.96 10.11
C TYR A 22 -27.35 -3.48 9.86
N LEU A 23 -27.05 -2.96 8.67
CA LEU A 23 -27.25 -1.53 8.36
C LEU A 23 -28.72 -1.07 8.42
N PRO A 24 -29.72 -1.86 7.97
CA PRO A 24 -31.13 -1.47 8.13
C PRO A 24 -31.58 -1.32 9.59
N SER A 25 -31.01 -2.10 10.50
CA SER A 25 -31.32 -2.05 11.94
C SER A 25 -30.45 -1.05 12.72
N HIS A 26 -29.37 -0.52 12.10
CA HIS A 26 -28.43 0.42 12.72
C HIS A 26 -28.17 1.64 11.82
N PRO A 27 -29.14 2.57 11.71
CA PRO A 27 -29.05 3.73 10.83
C PRO A 27 -27.85 4.64 11.12
N GLU A 28 -27.32 4.66 12.34
CA GLU A 28 -26.14 5.42 12.74
C GLU A 28 -24.86 5.03 11.96
N TYR A 29 -24.85 3.86 11.32
CA TYR A 29 -23.75 3.40 10.46
C TYR A 29 -24.02 3.58 8.97
N SER A 30 -25.07 4.32 8.59
CA SER A 30 -25.42 4.56 7.17
C SER A 30 -24.31 5.25 6.38
N TRP A 31 -23.45 6.02 7.05
CA TRP A 31 -22.27 6.67 6.45
C TRP A 31 -21.32 5.67 5.77
N ILE A 32 -21.35 4.38 6.13
CA ILE A 32 -20.55 3.34 5.45
C ILE A 32 -20.93 3.23 3.97
N LYS A 33 -22.21 3.50 3.62
CA LYS A 33 -22.70 3.48 2.23
C LYS A 33 -22.27 4.71 1.44
N GLU A 34 -21.94 5.81 2.11
CA GLU A 34 -21.40 7.02 1.47
C GLU A 34 -19.94 6.83 1.03
N ALA A 35 -19.20 5.96 1.74
CA ALA A 35 -17.83 5.61 1.37
C ALA A 35 -17.77 4.81 0.06
N TYR A 36 -16.64 4.90 -0.63
CA TYR A 36 -16.43 4.12 -1.86
C TYR A 36 -16.55 2.61 -1.59
N SER A 37 -17.48 1.97 -2.29
CA SER A 37 -17.89 0.57 -2.04
C SER A 37 -16.72 -0.43 -2.09
N LYS A 38 -15.71 -0.17 -2.93
CA LYS A 38 -14.52 -1.03 -3.01
C LYS A 38 -13.54 -0.78 -1.88
N SER A 39 -13.48 0.44 -1.31
CA SER A 39 -12.74 0.68 -0.07
C SER A 39 -13.35 -0.12 1.09
N VAL A 40 -14.68 -0.12 1.22
CA VAL A 40 -15.40 -0.89 2.24
C VAL A 40 -15.15 -2.39 2.04
N THR A 41 -15.27 -2.87 0.80
CA THR A 41 -15.00 -4.27 0.46
C THR A 41 -13.57 -4.69 0.81
N GLN A 42 -12.57 -3.85 0.51
CA GLN A 42 -11.18 -4.12 0.85
C GLN A 42 -10.96 -4.15 2.38
N ALA A 43 -11.67 -3.32 3.15
CA ALA A 43 -11.60 -3.35 4.60
C ALA A 43 -12.11 -4.68 5.17
N VAL A 44 -13.22 -5.20 4.63
CA VAL A 44 -13.75 -6.53 4.99
C VAL A 44 -12.77 -7.64 4.60
N ASN A 45 -12.23 -7.60 3.38
CA ASN A 45 -11.24 -8.59 2.91
C ASN A 45 -10.00 -8.63 3.81
N ASN A 46 -9.49 -7.46 4.20
CA ASN A 46 -8.37 -7.37 5.15
C ASN A 46 -8.72 -7.99 6.51
N GLY A 47 -9.97 -7.84 6.96
CA GLY A 47 -10.49 -8.47 8.16
C GLY A 47 -10.47 -10.00 8.05
N GLN A 48 -11.01 -10.56 6.96
CA GLN A 48 -10.95 -12.00 6.69
C GLN A 48 -9.50 -12.50 6.70
N THR A 49 -8.60 -11.87 5.95
CA THR A 49 -7.18 -12.29 5.92
C THR A 49 -6.52 -12.26 7.30
N ALA A 50 -6.86 -11.28 8.14
CA ALA A 50 -6.36 -11.22 9.51
C ALA A 50 -6.86 -12.40 10.36
N PHE A 51 -8.14 -12.75 10.26
CA PHE A 51 -8.70 -13.92 10.95
C PHE A 51 -8.16 -15.24 10.40
N GLU A 52 -8.00 -15.38 9.09
CA GLU A 52 -7.36 -16.55 8.47
C GLU A 52 -5.94 -16.76 9.01
N ASN A 53 -5.14 -15.69 9.08
CA ASN A 53 -3.80 -15.77 9.63
C ASN A 53 -3.79 -16.14 11.11
N PHE A 54 -4.73 -15.63 11.90
CA PHE A 54 -4.88 -16.00 13.31
C PHE A 54 -5.22 -17.49 13.47
N PHE A 55 -6.23 -17.99 12.75
CA PHE A 55 -6.66 -19.39 12.85
C PHE A 55 -5.66 -20.38 12.23
N ASN A 56 -4.78 -19.93 11.35
CA ASN A 56 -3.65 -20.69 10.80
C ASN A 56 -2.38 -20.55 11.65
N HIS A 57 -2.46 -19.94 12.85
CA HIS A 57 -1.33 -19.73 13.76
C HIS A 57 -0.16 -18.95 13.14
N LYS A 58 -0.42 -18.10 12.13
CA LYS A 58 0.57 -17.22 11.49
C LYS A 58 0.67 -15.85 12.16
N SER A 59 -0.35 -15.46 12.94
CA SER A 59 -0.38 -14.19 13.66
C SER A 59 -1.17 -14.28 14.97
N ALA A 60 -0.94 -13.33 15.87
CA ALA A 60 -1.79 -13.14 17.04
C ALA A 60 -3.22 -12.69 16.65
N PHE A 61 -4.12 -12.65 17.64
CA PHE A 61 -5.51 -12.23 17.43
C PHE A 61 -5.60 -10.84 16.78
N PRO A 62 -6.47 -10.64 15.77
CA PRO A 62 -6.60 -9.36 15.07
C PRO A 62 -6.97 -8.21 16.02
N LYS A 63 -6.37 -7.03 15.80
CA LYS A 63 -6.66 -5.81 16.57
C LYS A 63 -7.24 -4.74 15.65
N PHE A 64 -8.21 -3.98 16.15
CA PHE A 64 -8.79 -2.85 15.42
C PHE A 64 -7.74 -1.80 15.10
N LYS A 65 -7.77 -1.28 13.85
CA LYS A 65 -6.94 -0.14 13.44
C LYS A 65 -7.44 1.13 14.12
N LYS A 66 -6.51 2.00 14.56
CA LYS A 66 -6.83 3.29 15.18
C LYS A 66 -6.35 4.44 14.30
N LYS A 67 -7.21 5.42 14.05
CA LYS A 67 -6.84 6.65 13.35
C LYS A 67 -5.66 7.32 14.06
N GLY A 68 -4.66 7.79 13.30
CA GLY A 68 -3.46 8.45 13.83
C GLY A 68 -2.41 7.50 14.44
N ARG A 69 -2.72 6.22 14.69
CA ARG A 69 -1.74 5.21 15.14
C ARG A 69 -1.45 4.14 14.10
N SER A 70 -2.48 3.75 13.34
CA SER A 70 -2.39 2.75 12.30
C SER A 70 -2.25 3.41 10.93
N ASP A 71 -1.52 2.75 10.02
CA ASP A 71 -1.43 3.16 8.61
C ASP A 71 -2.72 2.79 7.87
N VAL A 72 -3.75 3.63 8.03
CA VAL A 72 -5.06 3.48 7.39
C VAL A 72 -5.05 4.27 6.07
N LYS A 73 -5.38 3.60 4.98
CA LYS A 73 -5.40 4.18 3.63
C LYS A 73 -6.74 3.89 2.96
N MET A 74 -7.22 4.83 2.16
CA MET A 74 -8.40 4.64 1.31
C MET A 74 -7.97 3.90 0.04
N TYR A 75 -8.41 2.65 -0.12
CA TYR A 75 -8.18 1.86 -1.32
C TYR A 75 -9.11 2.28 -2.46
N PHE A 76 -8.60 2.38 -3.68
CA PHE A 76 -9.42 2.52 -4.88
C PHE A 76 -8.94 1.60 -6.00
N VAL A 77 -9.83 1.25 -6.92
CA VAL A 77 -9.55 0.27 -7.98
C VAL A 77 -10.26 0.69 -9.27
N ARG A 78 -9.62 0.40 -10.41
CA ARG A 78 -10.23 0.56 -11.71
C ARG A 78 -11.17 -0.62 -11.97
N ASN A 79 -12.49 -0.38 -11.96
CA ASN A 79 -13.47 -1.37 -12.40
C ASN A 79 -13.95 -1.09 -13.83
N ASN A 80 -14.04 0.19 -14.21
CA ASN A 80 -14.50 0.61 -15.53
C ASN A 80 -13.36 1.29 -16.31
N PRO A 81 -13.43 1.33 -17.67
CA PRO A 81 -12.43 2.00 -18.49
C PRO A 81 -12.22 3.49 -18.17
N LYS A 82 -13.27 4.16 -17.65
CA LYS A 82 -13.27 5.59 -17.29
C LYS A 82 -12.85 5.87 -15.84
N ASP A 83 -12.50 4.84 -15.07
CA ASP A 83 -11.99 4.96 -13.70
C ASP A 83 -10.47 5.13 -13.72
N CYS A 84 -9.91 5.74 -12.66
CA CYS A 84 -8.47 5.81 -12.44
C CYS A 84 -7.69 6.45 -13.62
N LEU A 85 -8.33 7.37 -14.35
CA LEU A 85 -7.69 8.10 -15.45
C LEU A 85 -6.64 9.06 -14.88
N CYS A 86 -5.50 9.18 -15.55
CA CYS A 86 -4.44 10.11 -15.15
C CYS A 86 -4.09 11.06 -16.29
N GLU A 87 -4.03 12.34 -15.96
CA GLU A 87 -3.51 13.41 -16.80
C GLU A 87 -2.29 14.07 -16.13
N ARG A 88 -1.59 14.94 -16.86
CA ARG A 88 -0.34 15.59 -16.40
C ARG A 88 -0.40 16.17 -14.97
N HIS A 89 -1.54 16.72 -14.56
CA HIS A 89 -1.68 17.47 -13.30
C HIS A 89 -2.87 17.01 -12.44
N ARG A 90 -3.54 15.91 -12.81
CA ARG A 90 -4.68 15.39 -12.05
C ARG A 90 -4.90 13.89 -12.28
N ILE A 91 -5.46 13.25 -11.28
CA ILE A 91 -5.87 11.85 -11.31
C ILE A 91 -7.36 11.75 -10.98
N LYS A 92 -8.10 10.91 -11.70
CA LYS A 92 -9.50 10.64 -11.45
C LYS A 92 -9.62 9.46 -10.47
N ILE A 93 -9.94 9.74 -9.22
CA ILE A 93 -10.13 8.71 -8.20
C ILE A 93 -11.63 8.40 -8.12
N PRO A 94 -12.05 7.11 -8.15
CA PRO A 94 -13.45 6.74 -7.89
C PRO A 94 -13.99 7.42 -6.62
N SER A 95 -15.26 7.81 -6.62
CA SER A 95 -15.96 8.63 -5.61
C SER A 95 -15.43 10.05 -5.37
N LEU A 96 -14.14 10.34 -5.57
CA LEU A 96 -13.57 11.68 -5.37
C LEU A 96 -13.53 12.53 -6.65
N GLY A 97 -13.68 11.91 -7.82
CA GLY A 97 -13.59 12.61 -9.11
C GLY A 97 -12.16 13.02 -9.45
N TRP A 98 -12.01 14.15 -10.16
CA TRP A 98 -10.71 14.67 -10.57
C TRP A 98 -10.00 15.38 -9.42
N VAL A 99 -8.86 14.82 -8.99
CA VAL A 99 -8.02 15.35 -7.92
C VAL A 99 -6.73 15.90 -8.51
N ARG A 100 -6.41 17.16 -8.21
CA ARG A 100 -5.17 17.80 -8.67
C ARG A 100 -3.95 17.23 -7.92
N ILE A 101 -2.90 16.87 -8.66
CA ILE A 101 -1.63 16.40 -8.10
C ILE A 101 -0.58 17.52 -8.11
N LYS A 102 0.22 17.60 -7.04
CA LYS A 102 1.33 18.57 -6.95
C LYS A 102 2.48 18.17 -7.87
N GLU A 103 2.83 16.89 -7.86
CA GLU A 103 3.90 16.32 -8.68
C GLU A 103 3.39 16.05 -10.09
N LYS A 104 3.93 16.79 -11.07
CA LYS A 104 3.51 16.68 -12.47
C LYS A 104 4.41 15.70 -13.19
N GLY A 105 3.82 14.76 -13.94
CA GLY A 105 4.56 13.79 -14.75
C GLY A 105 5.21 12.63 -13.99
N TYR A 106 5.04 12.55 -12.66
CA TYR A 106 5.52 11.41 -11.87
C TYR A 106 4.70 10.14 -12.15
N ILE A 107 3.37 10.28 -12.21
CA ILE A 107 2.46 9.22 -12.64
C ILE A 107 2.32 9.30 -14.16
N PRO A 108 2.62 8.23 -14.92
CA PRO A 108 2.45 8.23 -16.36
C PRO A 108 0.98 8.41 -16.75
N THR A 109 0.73 9.07 -17.87
CA THR A 109 -0.64 9.47 -18.23
C THR A 109 -1.37 8.35 -18.96
N THR A 110 -2.70 8.35 -18.85
CA THR A 110 -3.53 7.41 -19.60
C THR A 110 -3.49 7.67 -21.10
N LYS A 111 -3.18 8.90 -21.54
CA LYS A 111 -2.96 9.23 -22.95
C LYS A 111 -1.74 8.52 -23.52
N ASP A 112 -0.72 8.27 -22.70
CA ASP A 112 0.51 7.56 -23.08
C ASP A 112 0.33 6.02 -23.07
N GLY A 113 -0.91 5.53 -22.93
CA GLY A 113 -1.23 4.10 -22.93
C GLY A 113 -1.11 3.39 -21.58
N TYR A 114 -0.76 4.09 -20.50
CA TYR A 114 -0.60 3.47 -19.18
C TYR A 114 -1.94 3.26 -18.48
N VAL A 115 -2.07 2.11 -17.81
CA VAL A 115 -3.28 1.71 -17.11
C VAL A 115 -3.03 1.62 -15.62
N ILE A 116 -3.67 2.51 -14.85
CA ILE A 116 -3.73 2.39 -13.39
C ILE A 116 -4.74 1.30 -13.03
N LYS A 117 -4.29 0.25 -12.34
CA LYS A 117 -5.14 -0.86 -11.86
C LYS A 117 -5.82 -0.51 -10.54
N SER A 118 -5.07 0.06 -9.62
CA SER A 118 -5.55 0.40 -8.28
C SER A 118 -4.67 1.45 -7.63
N GLY A 119 -5.06 1.89 -6.45
CA GLY A 119 -4.24 2.80 -5.66
C GLY A 119 -4.75 3.00 -4.25
N HIS A 120 -4.02 3.81 -3.52
CA HIS A 120 -4.28 4.15 -2.14
C HIS A 120 -4.12 5.66 -1.93
N VAL A 121 -5.06 6.27 -1.21
CA VAL A 121 -4.90 7.60 -0.65
C VAL A 121 -4.53 7.48 0.83
N SER A 122 -3.44 8.12 1.22
CA SER A 122 -2.97 8.17 2.61
C SER A 122 -2.82 9.61 3.08
N ILE A 123 -2.84 9.80 4.40
CA ILE A 123 -2.57 11.08 5.04
C ILE A 123 -1.32 10.97 5.93
N LYS A 124 -0.38 11.90 5.77
CA LYS A 124 0.82 11.98 6.60
C LYS A 124 1.21 13.44 6.81
N ALA A 125 1.37 13.84 8.07
CA ALA A 125 1.69 15.22 8.44
C ALA A 125 0.79 16.26 7.72
N ASP A 126 -0.53 16.05 7.85
CA ASP A 126 -1.60 16.89 7.26
C ASP A 126 -1.52 17.07 5.74
N ARG A 127 -0.84 16.14 5.07
CA ARG A 127 -0.76 16.09 3.60
C ARG A 127 -1.33 14.79 3.08
N TYR A 128 -2.06 14.90 1.99
CA TYR A 128 -2.60 13.76 1.26
C TYR A 128 -1.59 13.28 0.22
N TYR A 129 -1.42 11.97 0.15
CA TYR A 129 -0.58 11.29 -0.81
C TYR A 129 -1.40 10.26 -1.56
N VAL A 130 -1.10 10.08 -2.85
CA VAL A 130 -1.68 9.04 -3.69
C VAL A 130 -0.58 8.11 -4.17
N SER A 131 -0.79 6.81 -4.00
CA SER A 131 0.03 5.75 -4.56
C SER A 131 -0.81 4.95 -5.53
N VAL A 132 -0.27 4.62 -6.70
CA VAL A 132 -0.98 3.89 -7.74
C VAL A 132 -0.19 2.67 -8.19
N LEU A 133 -0.90 1.58 -8.48
CA LEU A 133 -0.40 0.41 -9.17
C LEU A 133 -0.68 0.58 -10.65
N ILE A 134 0.38 0.52 -11.46
CA ILE A 134 0.33 0.76 -12.90
C ILE A 134 0.76 -0.50 -13.62
N GLU A 135 -0.02 -0.90 -14.61
CA GLU A 135 0.36 -1.94 -15.55
C GLU A 135 1.37 -1.35 -16.54
N ILE A 136 2.56 -1.94 -16.55
CA ILE A 136 3.64 -1.60 -17.48
C ILE A 136 3.73 -2.78 -18.45
N PRO A 137 3.64 -2.55 -19.77
CA PRO A 137 3.78 -3.62 -20.74
C PRO A 137 5.17 -4.24 -20.63
N ASP A 138 5.25 -5.55 -20.87
CA ASP A 138 6.53 -6.25 -20.91
C ASP A 138 7.45 -5.60 -21.93
N ARG A 139 8.64 -5.24 -21.48
CA ARG A 139 9.69 -4.82 -22.41
C ARG A 139 10.10 -6.05 -23.20
N ARG A 140 10.08 -5.95 -24.54
CA ARG A 140 10.72 -6.94 -25.40
C ARG A 140 12.17 -7.06 -24.94
N THR A 141 12.52 -8.14 -24.26
CA THR A 141 13.90 -8.43 -23.87
C THR A 141 14.68 -8.64 -25.16
N ALA A 142 15.73 -7.85 -25.36
CA ALA A 142 16.67 -8.10 -26.45
C ALA A 142 17.29 -9.48 -26.21
N ASN A 143 17.25 -10.32 -27.25
CA ASN A 143 17.87 -11.64 -27.44
C ASN A 143 18.31 -12.36 -26.16
N ASN A 144 17.60 -13.44 -25.82
CA ASN A 144 18.00 -14.38 -24.79
C ASN A 144 19.40 -14.92 -25.13
N SER A 145 20.42 -14.42 -24.42
CA SER A 145 21.72 -15.09 -24.34
C SER A 145 21.47 -16.45 -23.69
N SER A 146 21.82 -17.55 -24.36
CA SER A 146 21.77 -18.90 -23.80
C SER A 146 22.78 -19.12 -22.67
N LYS A 147 23.72 -18.18 -22.47
CA LYS A 147 24.66 -18.22 -21.35
C LYS A 147 23.99 -17.70 -20.09
N GLY A 148 23.90 -18.57 -19.07
CA GLY A 148 23.57 -18.18 -17.71
C GLY A 148 24.56 -17.13 -17.18
N ILE A 149 24.05 -16.17 -16.42
CA ILE A 149 24.86 -15.15 -15.75
C ILE A 149 24.86 -15.46 -14.25
N GLY A 150 26.06 -15.64 -13.69
CA GLY A 150 26.25 -15.72 -12.24
C GLY A 150 26.27 -14.32 -11.63
N ILE A 151 25.51 -14.11 -10.56
CA ILE A 151 25.49 -12.88 -9.78
C ILE A 151 25.83 -13.24 -8.34
N ASP A 152 26.99 -12.79 -7.86
CA ASP A 152 27.40 -12.93 -6.47
C ASP A 152 27.16 -11.61 -5.72
N LEU A 153 26.42 -11.66 -4.61
CA LEU A 153 26.04 -10.48 -3.84
C LEU A 153 26.95 -10.35 -2.60
N GLY A 154 27.59 -9.19 -2.45
CA GLY A 154 28.60 -8.98 -1.43
C GLY A 154 28.37 -7.80 -0.48
N LEU A 155 29.14 -7.77 0.60
CA LEU A 155 29.16 -6.67 1.57
C LEU A 155 30.06 -5.51 1.12
N LYS A 156 31.19 -5.81 0.48
CA LYS A 156 32.15 -4.83 -0.05
C LYS A 156 31.65 -4.24 -1.36
N ASP A 157 31.40 -5.12 -2.33
CA ASP A 157 30.78 -4.82 -3.62
C ASP A 157 29.36 -5.39 -3.61
N PHE A 158 28.39 -4.62 -4.13
CA PHE A 158 26.98 -5.00 -4.07
C PHE A 158 26.71 -6.26 -4.89
N ALA A 159 27.25 -6.30 -6.10
CA ALA A 159 27.13 -7.46 -6.98
C ALA A 159 28.39 -7.59 -7.86
N ILE A 160 28.91 -8.80 -7.98
CA ILE A 160 29.93 -9.18 -8.97
C ILE A 160 29.25 -10.12 -9.95
N VAL A 161 29.37 -9.80 -11.24
CA VAL A 161 28.70 -10.54 -12.30
C VAL A 161 29.73 -11.30 -13.12
N SER A 162 29.42 -12.55 -13.48
CA SER A 162 30.34 -13.43 -14.23
C SER A 162 30.80 -12.88 -15.60
N ASN A 163 30.14 -11.83 -16.10
CA ASN A 163 30.58 -11.08 -17.28
C ASN A 163 31.67 -10.03 -16.99
N GLY A 164 32.28 -10.06 -15.79
CA GLY A 164 33.34 -9.15 -15.35
C GLY A 164 32.85 -7.82 -14.79
N LYS A 165 31.53 -7.55 -14.79
CA LYS A 165 30.99 -6.30 -14.27
C LYS A 165 30.86 -6.34 -12.75
N THR A 166 31.39 -5.32 -12.09
CA THR A 166 31.25 -5.13 -10.64
C THR A 166 30.40 -3.91 -10.32
N TYR A 167 29.40 -4.08 -9.46
CA TYR A 167 28.53 -3.04 -8.96
C TYR A 167 28.94 -2.66 -7.54
N LYS A 168 29.38 -1.43 -7.35
CA LYS A 168 29.83 -0.95 -6.03
C LYS A 168 28.67 -0.83 -5.04
N ASN A 169 28.95 -1.08 -3.76
CA ASN A 169 27.97 -0.94 -2.71
C ASN A 169 27.74 0.54 -2.34
N ILE A 170 26.62 1.10 -2.80
CA ILE A 170 26.23 2.49 -2.51
C ILE A 170 26.13 2.77 -1.00
N ASN A 171 25.72 1.79 -0.20
CA ASN A 171 25.53 1.93 1.26
C ASN A 171 26.85 2.20 1.99
N LYS A 172 28.00 1.89 1.38
CA LYS A 172 29.31 2.19 1.95
C LYS A 172 29.83 3.59 1.63
N SER A 173 29.14 4.36 0.78
CA SER A 173 29.52 5.74 0.46
C SER A 173 29.54 6.63 1.71
N ALA A 174 30.52 7.54 1.79
CA ALA A 174 30.66 8.45 2.92
C ALA A 174 29.38 9.30 3.13
N LYS A 175 28.72 9.68 2.03
CA LYS A 175 27.45 10.42 2.04
C LYS A 175 26.33 9.62 2.71
N LEU A 176 26.11 8.36 2.31
CA LEU A 176 25.05 7.54 2.92
C LEU A 176 25.36 7.24 4.39
N LYS A 177 26.60 6.89 4.75
CA LYS A 177 27.01 6.71 6.15
C LYS A 177 26.75 7.96 7.00
N LYS A 178 27.01 9.16 6.47
CA LYS A 178 26.74 10.43 7.17
C LYS A 178 25.23 10.66 7.36
N LEU A 179 24.43 10.39 6.33
CA LEU A 179 22.98 10.51 6.37
C LEU A 179 22.34 9.52 7.35
N GLU A 180 22.79 8.27 7.35
CA GLU A 180 22.33 7.23 8.28
C GLU A 180 22.64 7.60 9.74
N LYS A 181 23.87 8.07 10.01
CA LYS A 181 24.24 8.60 11.34
C LYS A 181 23.36 9.79 11.73
N LYS A 182 23.00 10.67 10.80
CA LYS A 182 22.08 11.79 11.07
C LYS A 182 20.67 11.26 11.39
N LEU A 183 20.15 10.33 10.58
CA LEU A 183 18.83 9.73 10.80
C LEU A 183 18.71 9.10 12.19
N ILE A 184 19.70 8.31 12.63
CA ILE A 184 19.73 7.71 13.98
C ILE A 184 19.69 8.79 15.07
N ARG A 185 20.47 9.87 14.93
CA ARG A 185 20.48 10.97 15.91
C ARG A 185 19.13 11.67 15.99
N GLU A 186 18.51 11.99 14.85
CA GLU A 186 17.20 12.65 14.80
C GLU A 186 16.10 11.75 15.37
N GLN A 187 16.11 10.45 15.06
CA GLN A 187 15.17 9.48 15.62
C GLN A 187 15.30 9.38 17.14
N ARG A 188 16.53 9.34 17.68
CA ARG A 188 16.78 9.35 19.14
C ARG A 188 16.30 10.64 19.79
N SER A 189 16.56 11.79 19.16
CA SER A 189 16.09 13.11 19.64
C SER A 189 14.56 13.17 19.70
N LEU A 190 13.89 12.73 18.62
CA LEU A 190 12.43 12.66 18.56
C LEU A 190 11.85 11.71 19.61
N SER A 191 12.43 10.52 19.77
CA SER A 191 12.00 9.55 20.78
C SER A 191 12.12 10.12 22.19
N ARG A 192 13.22 10.80 22.54
CA ARG A 192 13.37 11.45 23.85
C ARG A 192 12.32 12.53 24.09
N LYS A 193 12.03 13.36 23.09
CA LYS A 193 10.96 14.38 23.18
C LYS A 193 9.59 13.74 23.45
N TYR A 194 9.28 12.66 22.75
CA TYR A 194 8.02 11.94 22.91
C TYR A 194 7.89 11.30 24.30
N GLU A 195 8.94 10.69 24.82
CA GLU A 195 8.93 10.12 26.18
C GLU A 195 8.82 11.20 27.26
N ASN A 196 9.48 12.36 27.09
CA ASN A 196 9.33 13.48 28.01
C ASN A 196 7.90 14.04 28.02
N LEU A 197 7.27 14.15 26.86
CA LEU A 197 5.86 14.59 26.71
C LEU A 197 4.84 13.64 27.34
N LYS A 198 5.20 12.38 27.62
CA LYS A 198 4.32 11.43 28.32
C LYS A 198 4.45 11.47 29.83
N LYS A 199 5.58 11.97 30.32
CA LYS A 199 5.92 11.98 31.76
C LYS A 199 5.48 13.26 32.46
N GLY A 200 5.31 14.36 31.71
CA GLY A 200 4.62 15.58 32.15
C GLY A 200 3.18 15.57 31.67
#